data_AF-A0A3L6ERC8-F1
#
_entry.id   AF-A0A3L6ERC8-F1
#
_cell.length_a   1.000
_cell.length_b   1.000
_cell.length_c   1.000
_cell.angle_alpha   90.00
_cell.angle_beta   90.00
_cell.angle_gamma   90.00
#
_symmetry.space_group_name_H-M   'P 1'
#
loop_
_entity.id
_entity.type
_entity.pdbx_description
1 polymer ?
#
loop_
_entity_poly.entity_id
_entity_poly.type
_entity_poly.pdbx_seq_one_letter_code
_entity_poly.pdbx_strand_id
1 'polypeptide(L)'
;MEVAGVVASAADSPGTAAARPSRYESQKRRDWHTFGQYLRNHRPPLELARCSGAHVLEFLRYLDQFGKTKVHAARCPFFGHPSPPAPCPCPLKQAWGSLDALVGRLRAAFEEHGGRPEANPFGARAVRLYLRE
;
A
#
# COMPACT_ATOMS: atom_id res chain seq x y z
N MET A 1 -43.08 1.29 -40.71
CA MET A 1 -42.31 0.42 -41.62
C MET A 1 -40.92 0.31 -41.03
N GLU A 2 -40.74 -0.45 -39.94
CA GLU A 2 -40.60 -1.93 -39.90
C GLU A 2 -39.48 -2.39 -40.86
N VAL A 3 -38.47 -3.16 -40.45
CA VAL A 3 -38.48 -4.32 -39.56
C VAL A 3 -37.14 -4.52 -38.85
N ALA A 4 -37.24 -5.09 -37.66
CA ALA A 4 -36.15 -5.64 -36.86
C ALA A 4 -35.58 -6.93 -37.49
N GLY A 5 -34.27 -7.14 -37.34
CA GLY A 5 -33.60 -8.41 -37.65
C GLY A 5 -32.98 -9.00 -36.38
N VAL A 6 -33.52 -10.14 -35.94
CA VAL A 6 -32.99 -11.00 -34.87
C VAL A 6 -31.86 -11.86 -35.42
N VAL A 7 -30.76 -11.98 -34.69
CA VAL A 7 -29.88 -13.17 -34.75
C VAL A 7 -29.57 -13.64 -33.34
N ALA A 8 -29.87 -14.91 -33.09
CA ALA A 8 -29.54 -15.65 -31.87
C ALA A 8 -28.36 -16.57 -32.14
N SER A 9 -27.48 -16.72 -31.14
CA SER A 9 -26.85 -17.98 -30.68
C SER A 9 -25.39 -17.76 -30.27
N ALA A 10 -25.08 -18.07 -29.01
CA ALA A 10 -24.41 -19.32 -28.64
C ALA A 10 -24.08 -19.27 -27.14
N ALA A 11 -24.41 -20.35 -26.45
CA ALA A 11 -24.06 -20.55 -25.04
C ALA A 11 -22.54 -20.70 -24.91
N ASP A 12 -21.93 -19.87 -24.07
CA ASP A 12 -20.55 -20.04 -23.64
C ASP A 12 -20.53 -20.92 -22.38
N SER A 13 -19.95 -22.11 -22.52
CA SER A 13 -19.68 -23.03 -21.42
C SER A 13 -18.67 -22.38 -20.46
N PRO A 14 -18.87 -22.39 -19.13
CA PRO A 14 -17.86 -21.86 -18.22
C PRO A 14 -16.72 -22.87 -18.11
N GLY A 15 -15.71 -22.73 -18.98
CA GLY A 15 -14.39 -23.26 -18.71
C GLY A 15 -13.89 -22.65 -17.39
N THR A 16 -13.31 -23.47 -16.52
CA THR A 16 -12.64 -23.06 -15.28
C THR A 16 -11.42 -22.18 -15.59
N ALA A 17 -11.66 -20.95 -16.02
CA ALA A 17 -10.68 -19.90 -16.03
C ALA A 17 -10.41 -19.56 -14.57
N ALA A 18 -9.21 -19.85 -14.07
CA ALA A 18 -8.76 -19.34 -12.79
C ALA A 18 -9.02 -17.82 -12.79
N ALA A 19 -10.02 -17.39 -12.02
CA ALA A 19 -10.50 -16.02 -12.06
C ALA A 19 -9.32 -15.10 -11.78
N ARG A 20 -9.08 -14.13 -12.68
CA ARG A 20 -8.02 -13.13 -12.47
C ARG A 20 -8.23 -12.53 -11.08
N PRO A 21 -7.22 -12.51 -10.21
CA PRO A 21 -7.38 -11.97 -8.87
C PRO A 21 -7.87 -10.53 -8.98
N SER A 22 -8.83 -10.18 -8.12
CA SER A 22 -9.34 -8.81 -8.01
C SER A 22 -8.19 -7.81 -7.97
N ARG A 23 -8.42 -6.59 -8.47
CA ARG A 23 -7.45 -5.49 -8.39
C ARG A 23 -6.88 -5.35 -6.97
N TYR A 24 -7.75 -5.50 -5.96
CA TYR A 24 -7.37 -5.48 -4.55
C TYR A 24 -6.38 -6.61 -4.21
N GLU A 25 -6.70 -7.85 -4.57
CA GLU A 25 -5.85 -9.03 -4.32
C GLU A 25 -4.48 -8.92 -4.98
N SER A 26 -4.45 -8.46 -6.23
CA SER A 26 -3.20 -8.21 -6.95
C SER A 26 -2.34 -7.16 -6.25
N GLN A 27 -2.96 -6.09 -5.73
CA GLN A 27 -2.23 -5.05 -5.00
C GLN A 27 -1.73 -5.56 -3.65
N LYS A 28 -2.57 -6.24 -2.88
CA LYS A 28 -2.22 -6.85 -1.59
C LYS A 28 -1.02 -7.79 -1.72
N ARG A 29 -1.02 -8.64 -2.76
CA ARG A 29 0.11 -9.55 -3.04
C ARG A 29 1.41 -8.80 -3.34
N ARG A 30 1.36 -7.73 -4.14
CA ARG A 30 2.56 -6.90 -4.43
C ARG A 30 3.08 -6.20 -3.18
N ASP A 31 2.19 -5.65 -2.38
CA ASP A 31 2.53 -4.94 -1.16
C ASP A 31 3.18 -5.90 -0.15
N TRP A 32 2.60 -7.09 0.01
CA TRP A 32 3.15 -8.16 0.82
C TRP A 32 4.55 -8.58 0.37
N HIS A 33 4.74 -8.81 -0.94
CA HIS A 33 6.04 -9.14 -1.50
C HIS A 33 7.08 -8.03 -1.27
N THR A 34 6.67 -6.77 -1.45
CA THR A 34 7.51 -5.59 -1.23
C THR A 34 7.95 -5.50 0.23
N PHE A 35 7.03 -5.70 1.17
CA PHE A 35 7.34 -5.71 2.59
C PHE A 35 8.29 -6.87 2.96
N GLY A 36 8.04 -8.08 2.45
CA GLY A 36 8.93 -9.22 2.67
C GLY A 36 10.33 -8.98 2.10
N GLN A 37 10.45 -8.32 0.95
CA GLN A 37 11.75 -7.91 0.40
C GLN A 37 12.44 -6.87 1.27
N TYR A 38 11.69 -5.88 1.78
CA TYR A 38 12.21 -4.90 2.72
C TYR A 38 12.83 -5.58 3.96
N LEU A 39 12.12 -6.54 4.58
CA LEU A 39 12.64 -7.29 5.74
C LEU A 39 13.92 -8.09 5.42
N ARG A 40 14.00 -8.72 4.25
CA ARG A 40 15.21 -9.46 3.83
C ARG A 40 16.41 -8.56 3.56
N ASN A 41 16.16 -7.31 3.16
CA ASN A 41 17.22 -6.33 2.88
C ASN A 41 17.79 -5.68 4.14
N HIS A 42 17.18 -5.88 5.31
CA HIS A 42 17.76 -5.45 6.58
C HIS A 42 19.10 -6.14 6.87
N ARG A 43 19.94 -5.48 7.67
CA ARG A 43 21.22 -6.03 8.13
C ARG A 43 21.32 -5.97 9.65
N PRO A 44 21.16 -7.11 10.36
CA PRO A 44 20.90 -8.46 9.85
C PRO A 44 19.48 -8.63 9.25
N PRO A 45 19.25 -9.63 8.37
CA PRO A 45 17.92 -9.88 7.82
C PRO A 45 16.88 -10.10 8.93
N LEU A 46 15.73 -9.46 8.78
CA LEU A 46 14.63 -9.57 9.75
C LEU A 46 13.63 -10.63 9.30
N GLU A 47 13.29 -11.51 10.22
CA GLU A 47 12.19 -12.47 10.02
C GLU A 47 10.86 -11.84 10.43
N LEU A 48 9.79 -12.23 9.75
CA LEU A 48 8.44 -11.74 10.05
C LEU A 48 8.03 -12.01 11.50
N ALA A 49 8.43 -13.15 12.08
CA ALA A 49 8.15 -13.50 13.47
C ALA A 49 8.78 -12.54 14.50
N ARG A 50 9.85 -11.84 14.11
CA ARG A 50 10.55 -10.83 14.92
C ARG A 50 10.16 -9.41 14.52
N CYS A 51 9.32 -9.26 13.50
CA CYS A 51 8.82 -7.97 13.05
C CYS A 51 7.91 -7.38 14.12
N SER A 52 8.00 -6.07 14.31
CA SER A 52 7.24 -5.32 15.30
C SER A 52 6.69 -4.05 14.67
N GLY A 53 5.82 -3.34 15.39
CA GLY A 53 5.31 -2.05 14.91
C GLY A 53 6.40 -1.03 14.58
N ALA A 54 7.57 -1.11 15.23
CA ALA A 54 8.70 -0.21 14.93
C ALA A 54 9.25 -0.43 13.52
N HIS A 55 9.46 -1.70 13.14
CA HIS A 55 9.91 -2.07 11.79
C HIS A 55 8.88 -1.69 10.72
N VAL A 56 7.58 -1.77 11.05
CA VAL A 56 6.52 -1.28 10.16
C VAL A 56 6.61 0.23 9.98
N LEU A 57 6.79 1.01 11.05
CA LEU A 57 6.95 2.45 10.95
C LEU A 57 8.18 2.87 10.13
N GLU A 58 9.29 2.15 10.29
CA GLU A 58 10.48 2.35 9.48
C GLU A 58 10.20 2.06 8.00
N PHE A 59 9.49 0.97 7.69
CA PHE A 59 9.05 0.67 6.33
C PHE A 59 8.18 1.79 5.74
N LEU A 60 7.21 2.30 6.49
CA LEU A 60 6.36 3.40 6.01
C LEU A 60 7.17 4.68 5.73
N ARG A 61 8.17 4.99 6.55
CA ARG A 61 9.08 6.13 6.32
C ARG A 61 10.03 5.87 5.16
N TYR A 62 10.46 4.64 4.95
CA TYR A 62 11.23 4.26 3.77
C TYR A 62 10.45 4.54 2.47
N LEU A 63 9.13 4.31 2.47
CA LEU A 63 8.28 4.60 1.31
C LEU A 63 8.17 6.09 0.95
N ASP A 64 8.45 6.99 1.89
CA ASP A 64 8.44 8.44 1.62
C ASP A 64 9.49 8.84 0.58
N GLN A 65 10.56 8.05 0.40
CA GLN A 65 11.58 8.27 -0.65
C GLN A 65 11.00 8.16 -2.07
N PHE A 66 9.91 7.40 -2.21
CA PHE A 66 9.16 7.23 -3.45
C PHE A 66 7.86 8.06 -3.46
N GLY A 67 7.71 8.95 -2.48
CA GLY A 67 6.57 9.86 -2.34
C GLY A 67 6.48 10.84 -3.49
N LYS A 68 5.25 11.29 -3.78
CA LYS A 68 5.00 12.32 -4.80
C LYS A 68 4.58 13.66 -4.20
N THR A 69 4.27 13.69 -2.91
CA THR A 69 3.79 14.90 -2.24
C THR A 69 4.95 15.60 -1.56
N LYS A 70 5.21 16.85 -1.93
CA LYS A 70 6.21 17.70 -1.25
C LYS A 70 5.60 18.27 0.02
N VAL A 71 6.21 18.00 1.18
CA VAL A 71 5.73 18.53 2.47
C VAL A 71 6.66 19.62 2.94
N HIS A 72 6.23 20.88 2.76
CA HIS A 72 7.02 22.04 3.11
C HIS A 72 7.13 22.22 4.62
N ALA A 73 8.34 22.42 5.14
CA ALA A 73 8.53 22.85 6.52
C ALA A 73 8.00 24.27 6.70
N ALA A 74 7.53 24.64 7.90
CA ALA A 74 7.03 25.99 8.19
C ALA A 74 8.07 27.09 7.89
N ARG A 75 9.36 26.78 8.04
CA ARG A 75 10.49 27.67 7.70
C ARG A 75 10.88 27.67 6.23
N CYS A 76 10.19 26.91 5.38
CA CYS A 76 10.49 26.84 3.95
C CYS A 76 10.03 28.16 3.29
N PRO A 77 10.87 28.81 2.48
CA PRO A 77 10.49 30.04 1.78
C PRO A 77 9.32 29.85 0.80
N PHE A 78 9.01 28.61 0.43
CA PHE A 78 7.87 28.28 -0.44
C PHE A 78 6.66 27.71 0.32
N PHE A 79 6.64 27.74 1.65
CA PHE A 79 5.50 27.27 2.42
C PHE A 79 4.23 28.03 2.03
N GLY A 80 3.16 27.29 1.68
CA GLY A 80 1.89 27.88 1.22
C GLY A 80 1.85 28.35 -0.24
N HIS A 81 2.92 28.17 -1.02
CA HIS A 81 2.97 28.59 -2.41
C HIS A 81 2.56 27.44 -3.36
N PRO A 82 1.45 27.52 -4.13
CA PRO A 82 0.95 26.42 -4.95
C PRO A 82 1.88 26.02 -6.11
N SER A 83 2.65 26.98 -6.63
CA SER A 83 3.57 26.79 -7.75
C SER A 83 4.94 27.40 -7.42
N PRO A 84 5.78 26.73 -6.61
CA PRO A 84 7.08 27.25 -6.20
C PRO A 84 7.97 27.57 -7.41
N PRO A 85 8.57 28.77 -7.48
CA PRO A 85 9.41 29.19 -8.61
C PRO A 85 10.76 28.45 -8.67
N ALA A 86 11.15 27.74 -7.61
CA ALA A 86 12.37 26.96 -7.53
C ALA A 86 12.21 25.71 -6.63
N PRO A 87 13.03 24.66 -6.79
CA PRO A 87 12.99 23.49 -5.92
C PRO A 87 13.45 23.81 -4.49
N CYS A 88 13.03 22.97 -3.53
CA CYS A 88 13.45 23.08 -2.12
C CYS A 88 13.85 21.74 -1.52
N PRO A 89 14.64 21.76 -0.42
CA PRO A 89 15.10 20.55 0.26
C PRO A 89 14.01 19.87 1.10
N CYS A 90 12.76 20.35 1.06
CA CYS A 90 11.67 19.73 1.81
C CYS A 90 11.45 18.27 1.37
N PRO A 91 11.14 17.36 2.30
CA PRO A 91 11.00 15.95 1.98
C PRO A 91 9.78 15.70 1.08
N LEU A 92 9.88 14.66 0.26
CA LEU A 92 8.72 14.01 -0.32
C LEU A 92 8.14 13.04 0.70
N LYS A 93 6.81 12.88 0.68
CA LYS A 93 6.09 11.92 1.50
C LYS A 93 5.01 11.21 0.71
N GLN A 94 4.66 10.01 1.16
CA GLN A 94 3.43 9.34 0.75
C GLN A 94 2.21 10.10 1.31
N ALA A 95 1.10 10.03 0.58
CA ALA A 95 -0.17 10.53 1.11
C ALA A 95 -0.68 9.60 2.22
N TRP A 96 -1.22 10.16 3.30
CA TRP A 96 -1.75 9.40 4.43
C TRP A 96 -2.74 8.31 4.02
N GLY A 97 -3.71 8.63 3.15
CA GLY A 97 -4.69 7.65 2.65
C GLY A 97 -4.05 6.49 1.87
N SER A 98 -2.90 6.71 1.22
CA SER A 98 -2.16 5.62 0.55
C SER A 98 -1.47 4.71 1.55
N LEU A 99 -0.87 5.28 2.61
CA LEU A 99 -0.25 4.51 3.69
C LEU A 99 -1.29 3.71 4.50
N ASP A 100 -2.43 4.32 4.83
CA ASP A 100 -3.50 3.63 5.56
C ASP A 100 -4.06 2.45 4.77
N ALA A 101 -4.35 2.65 3.47
CA ALA A 101 -4.81 1.58 2.59
C ALA A 101 -3.77 0.46 2.42
N LEU A 102 -2.48 0.81 2.36
CA LEU A 102 -1.37 -0.16 2.34
C LEU A 102 -1.34 -0.98 3.64
N VAL A 103 -1.39 -0.33 4.79
CA VAL A 103 -1.39 -0.99 6.10
C VAL A 103 -2.60 -1.91 6.26
N GLY A 104 -3.78 -1.50 5.79
CA GLY A 104 -4.98 -2.35 5.76
C GLY A 104 -4.77 -3.63 4.94
N ARG A 105 -4.19 -3.51 3.74
CA ARG A 105 -3.86 -4.68 2.90
C ARG A 105 -2.82 -5.59 3.55
N LEU A 106 -1.79 -5.04 4.17
CA LEU A 106 -0.76 -5.81 4.86
C LEU A 106 -1.29 -6.53 6.11
N ARG A 107 -2.25 -5.93 6.84
CA ARG A 107 -2.95 -6.63 7.93
C ARG A 107 -3.68 -7.86 7.42
N ALA A 108 -4.47 -7.72 6.35
CA ALA A 108 -5.20 -8.82 5.75
C ALA A 108 -4.26 -9.91 5.20
N ALA A 109 -3.17 -9.50 4.53
CA ALA A 109 -2.16 -10.44 4.02
C ALA A 109 -1.50 -11.23 5.16
N PHE A 110 -1.19 -10.59 6.28
CA PHE A 110 -0.59 -11.25 7.43
C PHE A 110 -1.48 -12.38 7.97
N GLU A 111 -2.78 -12.15 8.08
CA GLU A 111 -3.76 -13.14 8.55
C GLU A 111 -3.92 -14.30 7.56
N GLU A 112 -3.98 -14.02 6.26
CA GLU A 112 -4.02 -15.04 5.21
C GLU A 112 -2.77 -15.92 5.15
N HIS A 113 -1.63 -15.38 5.59
CA HIS A 113 -0.38 -16.11 5.72
C HIS A 113 -0.22 -16.83 7.08
N GLY A 114 -1.32 -17.01 7.82
CA GLY A 114 -1.37 -17.75 9.09
C GLY A 114 -1.01 -16.93 10.33
N GLY A 115 -0.85 -15.63 10.18
CA GLY A 115 -0.58 -14.71 11.28
C GLY A 115 -1.81 -14.48 12.16
N ARG A 116 -1.61 -14.44 13.47
CA ARG A 116 -2.69 -14.15 14.43
C ARG A 116 -2.97 -12.64 14.52
N PRO A 117 -4.24 -12.19 14.52
CA PRO A 117 -4.57 -10.76 14.63
C PRO A 117 -3.91 -10.08 15.84
N GLU A 118 -3.84 -10.76 16.99
CA GLU A 118 -3.22 -10.23 18.22
C GLU A 118 -1.72 -9.94 18.08
N ALA A 119 -1.02 -10.73 17.25
CA ALA A 119 0.41 -10.62 17.00
C ALA A 119 0.74 -9.76 15.77
N ASN A 120 -0.28 -9.19 15.11
CA ASN A 120 -0.13 -8.52 13.84
C ASN A 120 0.67 -7.20 13.99
N PRO A 121 1.89 -7.10 13.40
CA PRO A 121 2.74 -5.92 13.59
C PRO A 121 2.16 -4.67 12.91
N PHE A 122 1.40 -4.84 11.83
CA PHE A 122 0.69 -3.74 11.17
C PHE A 122 -0.50 -3.25 12.01
N GLY A 123 -1.04 -4.11 12.87
CA GLY A 123 -2.06 -3.80 13.87
C GLY A 123 -1.53 -3.04 15.09
N ALA A 124 -0.22 -2.91 15.27
CA ALA A 124 0.37 -2.35 16.49
C ALA A 124 -0.11 -0.92 16.82
N ARG A 125 -0.23 -0.61 18.12
CA ARG A 125 -0.68 0.72 18.61
C ARG A 125 0.13 1.87 18.01
N ALA A 126 1.45 1.72 17.93
CA ALA A 126 2.33 2.74 17.36
C ALA A 126 2.01 3.05 15.89
N VAL A 127 1.68 2.03 15.09
CA VAL A 127 1.29 2.18 13.67
C VAL A 127 -0.03 2.93 13.55
N ARG A 128 -1.01 2.60 14.41
CA ARG A 128 -2.31 3.29 14.43
C ARG A 128 -2.20 4.76 14.84
N LEU A 129 -1.29 5.09 15.76
CA LEU A 129 -1.06 6.47 16.17
C LEU A 129 -0.39 7.25 15.04
N TYR A 130 0.64 6.67 14.40
CA TYR A 130 1.32 7.29 13.26
C TYR A 130 0.36 7.67 12.13
N LEU A 131 -0.58 6.80 11.76
CA LEU A 131 -1.54 7.06 10.67
C LEU A 131 -2.62 8.11 10.97
N ARG A 132 -2.68 8.64 12.21
CA ARG A 132 -3.65 9.66 12.63
C ARG A 132 -3.06 11.06 12.74
N GLU A 133 -1.75 11.19 12.68
CA GLU A 133 -1.03 12.47 12.71
C GLU A 133 -1.15 13.23 11.38
#